data_AF-A0A8D8RAW4-F1
#
_entry.id   AF-A0A8D8RAW4-F1
#
_cell.length_a   1.000
_cell.length_b   1.000
_cell.length_c   1.000
_cell.angle_alpha   90.00
_cell.angle_beta   90.00
_cell.angle_gamma   90.00
#
_symmetry.space_group_name_H-M   'P 1'
#
loop_
_entity.id
_entity.type
_entity.pdbx_description
1 polymer ?
#
loop_
_entity_poly.entity_id
_entity_poly.type
_entity_poly.pdbx_seq_one_letter_code
_entity_poly.pdbx_strand_id
1 'polypeptide(L)'
;MDLTMMSLVAQNIVVRSQEPSGFVSRMFLVKKGDSTFRPVFNLKNLNKFLSPKKFRLISHFRIPSFLQRGDYLATIDLSQAYCHVPIAPRHRRYLTFVYNGVPFNWTCLPFGLATAPQVFAQLTNWVASVLREKGIRTIVYLDDFLFAHQDPSCLQEHLKIALHLLRSLGWIINEKKSQLLPSQCVDFLGISWDTGKGLISLPMKKVLLISDLLSRWLQRATWSLSSAQVLIGTLGFAAFSIPLGRLNLRPLQMASRKLPRSSPRKTFLIPVVVMNALRWWKSNLLNSVPLHSPELRAFLSTDASNLGWGAELSGKFCQGVWTEEQKCWHINRKELHAVRAAIWVNRHRLQNHTITLQSDNKTVVSYIRKQGGLKSHSLMQETKNLFLLTSVLNIHILPFYIPGKLNGLADSLSRQSVLPEWHLKPSITQVVFRRWGVPVIDLFASKRSRVVSDYVSRDPLDLQAVFTDAFSRTWSFRLAWVFPPPPLVPQVLHHLNSATGQYLVVVPRWTKVFWRADLKSRAVAPPLVVKDLLFHLVDLSSGLPPSQAEDLILEIWNIRGGPPRSQVGQKRKRGCC
;
A
#
# COMPACT_ATOMS: atom_id res chain seq x y z
N MET A 1 16.85 26.21 34.45
CA MET A 1 17.63 26.24 33.20
C MET A 1 19.08 25.86 33.45
N ASP A 2 19.64 26.26 34.59
CA ASP A 2 21.02 25.98 35.00
C ASP A 2 21.40 24.49 34.96
N LEU A 3 20.59 23.60 35.55
CA LEU A 3 20.85 22.15 35.53
C LEU A 3 20.95 21.59 34.10
N THR A 4 20.11 22.10 33.18
CA THR A 4 20.16 21.71 31.76
C THR A 4 21.45 22.20 31.11
N MET A 5 21.84 23.44 31.37
CA MET A 5 23.08 24.02 30.84
C MET A 5 24.33 23.30 31.35
N MET A 6 24.41 23.03 32.66
CA MET A 6 25.49 22.25 33.26
C MET A 6 25.61 20.88 32.59
N SER A 7 24.49 20.20 32.34
CA SER A 7 24.47 18.91 31.66
C SER A 7 24.95 19.00 30.21
N LEU A 8 24.53 20.01 29.45
CA LEU A 8 24.94 20.20 28.06
C LEU A 8 26.44 20.51 27.93
N VAL A 9 26.99 21.30 28.86
CA VAL A 9 28.43 21.62 28.91
C VAL A 9 29.24 20.39 29.32
N ALA A 10 28.80 19.65 30.35
CA ALA A 10 29.49 18.43 30.80
C ALA A 10 29.55 17.35 29.72
N GLN A 11 28.54 17.26 28.86
CA GLN A 11 28.51 16.34 27.71
C GLN A 11 29.21 16.90 26.47
N ASN A 12 29.82 18.09 26.56
CA ASN A 12 30.44 18.80 25.44
C ASN A 12 29.50 19.01 24.24
N ILE A 13 28.18 19.07 24.47
CA ILE A 13 27.14 19.36 23.46
C ILE A 13 27.13 20.86 23.13
N VAL A 14 27.47 21.69 24.12
CA VAL A 14 27.67 23.13 23.95
C VAL A 14 28.99 23.54 24.60
N VAL A 15 29.65 24.53 24.00
CA VAL A 15 30.89 25.10 24.52
C VAL A 15 30.74 26.61 24.65
N ARG A 16 31.41 27.20 25.64
CA ARG A 16 31.44 28.65 25.81
C ARG A 16 32.16 29.29 24.63
N SER A 17 31.59 30.36 24.09
CA SER A 17 32.25 31.23 23.11
C SER A 17 32.81 32.46 23.81
N GLN A 18 33.87 33.07 23.26
CA GLN A 18 34.35 34.37 23.72
C GLN A 18 33.35 35.47 23.34
N GLU A 19 32.82 35.43 22.11
CA GLU A 19 31.84 36.41 21.61
C GLU A 19 30.70 35.74 20.84
N PRO A 20 29.49 36.35 20.80
CA PRO A 20 28.44 35.92 19.91
C PRO A 20 28.83 36.23 18.46
N SER A 21 29.25 35.21 17.72
CA SER A 21 29.55 35.36 16.30
C SER A 21 28.49 34.68 15.43
N GLY A 22 28.32 35.17 14.20
CA GLY A 22 27.46 34.56 13.19
C GLY A 22 25.96 34.75 13.43
N PHE A 23 25.29 33.69 13.91
CA PHE A 23 23.83 33.67 14.07
C PHE A 23 23.44 33.28 15.50
N VAL A 24 22.75 34.19 16.20
CA VAL A 24 22.31 33.97 17.58
C VAL A 24 20.82 33.62 17.59
N SER A 25 20.49 32.45 18.12
CA SER A 25 19.13 31.94 18.22
C SER A 25 18.70 31.80 19.69
N ARG A 26 17.39 31.87 19.92
CA ARG A 26 16.82 31.72 21.28
C ARG A 26 16.76 30.24 21.68
N MET A 27 17.13 29.95 22.92
CA MET A 27 16.91 28.65 23.54
C MET A 27 15.98 28.80 24.75
N PHE A 28 15.01 27.92 24.89
CA PHE A 28 14.07 27.92 26.01
C PHE A 28 13.70 26.49 26.42
N LEU A 29 13.10 26.32 27.59
CA LEU A 29 12.69 25.02 28.10
C LEU A 29 11.21 24.75 27.84
N VAL A 30 10.91 23.49 27.50
CA VAL A 30 9.54 22.97 27.43
C VAL A 30 9.41 21.80 28.38
N LYS A 31 8.34 21.79 29.19
CA LYS A 31 8.06 20.69 30.13
C LYS A 31 7.73 19.40 29.36
N LYS A 32 8.37 18.30 29.71
CA LYS A 32 8.03 16.95 29.26
C LYS A 32 6.90 16.37 30.13
N GLY A 33 6.30 15.27 29.65
CA GLY A 33 5.27 14.54 30.40
C GLY A 33 5.76 13.88 31.69
N ASP A 34 7.07 13.68 31.85
CA ASP A 34 7.73 13.12 33.03
C ASP A 34 8.21 14.21 34.01
N SER A 35 7.66 15.41 33.93
CA SER A 35 8.06 16.59 34.73
C SER A 35 9.48 17.11 34.51
N THR A 36 10.28 16.48 33.63
CA THR A 36 11.59 17.02 33.21
C THR A 36 11.45 18.12 32.17
N PHE A 37 12.51 18.89 31.90
CA PHE A 37 12.50 19.94 30.86
C PHE A 37 13.33 19.52 29.65
N ARG A 38 12.84 19.86 28.44
CA ARG A 38 13.57 19.69 27.19
C ARG A 38 14.06 21.06 26.70
N PRO A 39 15.37 21.26 26.45
CA PRO A 39 15.85 22.45 25.78
C PRO A 39 15.37 22.45 24.33
N VAL A 40 14.78 23.57 23.93
CA VAL A 40 14.31 23.84 22.56
C VAL A 40 15.14 24.97 22.01
N PHE A 41 15.93 24.65 21.00
CA PHE A 41 16.75 25.62 20.27
C PHE A 41 15.98 26.12 19.04
N ASN A 42 15.52 27.36 19.08
CA ASN A 42 14.64 27.91 18.05
C ASN A 42 15.42 28.41 16.83
N LEU A 43 15.64 27.48 15.90
CA LEU A 43 16.37 27.72 14.65
C LEU A 43 15.48 28.18 13.48
N LYS A 44 14.23 28.60 13.73
CA LYS A 44 13.27 28.98 12.68
C LYS A 44 13.82 30.03 11.72
N ASN A 45 14.54 31.03 12.24
CA ASN A 45 15.12 32.08 11.40
C ASN A 45 16.38 31.61 10.65
N LEU A 46 17.27 30.86 11.31
CA LEU A 46 18.43 30.27 10.65
C LEU A 46 18.02 29.36 9.49
N ASN A 47 16.99 28.54 9.70
CA ASN A 47 16.50 27.58 8.70
C ASN A 47 16.06 28.23 7.38
N LYS A 48 15.77 29.54 7.34
CA LYS A 48 15.45 30.27 6.10
C LYS A 48 16.65 30.40 5.15
N PHE A 49 17.86 30.33 5.69
CA PHE A 49 19.11 30.44 4.93
C PHE A 49 19.68 29.07 4.54
N LEU A 50 19.07 27.98 4.99
CA LEU A 50 19.49 26.63 4.68
C LEU A 50 18.71 26.10 3.48
N SER A 51 19.38 25.35 2.63
CA SER A 51 18.78 24.67 1.47
C SER A 51 18.76 23.15 1.69
N PRO A 52 17.83 22.62 2.52
CA PRO A 52 17.72 21.18 2.73
C PRO A 52 17.30 20.48 1.44
N LYS A 53 17.95 19.36 1.10
CA LYS A 53 17.56 18.57 -0.08
C LYS A 53 16.31 17.75 0.26
N LYS A 54 15.45 17.54 -0.73
CA LYS A 54 14.29 16.64 -0.57
C LYS A 54 14.81 15.22 -0.36
N PHE A 55 14.38 14.59 0.74
CA PHE A 55 14.64 13.19 1.04
C PHE A 55 13.35 12.52 1.52
N ARG A 56 13.32 11.19 1.53
CA ARG A 56 12.14 10.43 1.96
C ARG A 56 12.53 9.58 3.16
N LEU A 57 11.81 9.76 4.26
CA LEU A 57 11.86 8.83 5.38
C LEU A 57 10.98 7.63 5.10
N ILE A 58 11.37 6.50 5.68
CA ILE A 58 10.51 5.33 5.77
C ILE A 58 9.25 5.73 6.55
N SER A 59 8.11 5.19 6.15
CA SER A 59 6.83 5.45 6.80
C SER A 59 6.26 4.14 7.30
N HIS A 60 5.42 4.20 8.35
CA HIS A 60 4.70 3.03 8.87
C HIS A 60 3.95 2.25 7.79
N PHE A 61 3.53 2.89 6.69
CA PHE A 61 2.95 2.21 5.52
C PHE A 61 3.86 1.17 4.83
N ARG A 62 5.18 1.21 5.05
CA ARG A 62 6.16 0.27 4.48
C ARG A 62 6.43 -0.93 5.37
N ILE A 63 6.14 -0.83 6.67
CA ILE A 63 6.41 -1.88 7.66
C ILE A 63 5.69 -3.19 7.33
N PRO A 64 4.41 -3.21 6.91
CA PRO A 64 3.75 -4.46 6.51
C PRO A 64 4.47 -5.25 5.41
N SER A 65 5.13 -4.55 4.47
CA SER A 65 5.89 -5.19 3.40
C SER A 65 7.26 -5.70 3.84
N PHE A 66 7.78 -5.21 4.96
CA PHE A 66 9.03 -5.66 5.57
C PHE A 66 8.81 -6.88 6.48
N LEU A 67 7.69 -6.89 7.20
CA LEU A 67 7.34 -7.95 8.15
C LEU A 67 6.78 -9.19 7.44
N GLN A 68 7.11 -10.35 7.98
CA GLN A 68 6.62 -11.66 7.58
C GLN A 68 5.81 -12.27 8.74
N ARG A 69 4.93 -13.22 8.42
CA ARG A 69 4.13 -13.92 9.42
C ARG A 69 5.05 -14.69 10.37
N GLY A 70 4.83 -14.54 11.68
CA GLY A 70 5.61 -15.22 12.71
C GLY A 70 6.97 -14.61 13.03
N ASP A 71 7.38 -13.51 12.38
CA ASP A 71 8.64 -12.83 12.70
C ASP A 71 8.71 -12.45 14.19
N TYR A 72 9.78 -12.81 14.88
CA TYR A 72 10.17 -12.14 16.11
C TYR A 72 10.79 -10.79 15.77
N LEU A 73 10.50 -9.79 16.60
CA LEU A 73 10.88 -8.41 16.43
C LEU A 73 11.67 -7.92 17.63
N ALA A 74 12.56 -6.96 17.38
CA ALA A 74 13.30 -6.25 18.42
C ALA A 74 13.62 -4.82 17.95
N THR A 75 13.78 -3.90 18.89
CA THR A 75 14.06 -2.50 18.59
C THR A 75 15.28 -1.98 19.33
N ILE A 76 16.01 -1.07 18.67
CA ILE A 76 17.10 -0.31 19.27
C ILE A 76 16.76 1.18 19.11
N ASP A 77 16.68 1.90 20.23
CA ASP A 77 16.51 3.36 20.32
C ASP A 77 17.86 4.01 20.64
N LEU A 78 18.20 5.10 19.95
CA LEU A 78 19.44 5.84 20.21
C LEU A 78 19.20 7.01 21.17
N SER A 79 20.03 7.11 22.20
CA SER A 79 20.00 8.22 23.14
C SER A 79 20.55 9.49 22.48
N GLN A 80 19.81 10.60 22.53
CA GLN A 80 20.26 11.91 22.01
C GLN A 80 20.80 11.84 20.58
N ALA A 81 20.11 11.10 19.72
CA ALA A 81 20.59 10.64 18.42
C ALA A 81 21.38 11.68 17.56
N TYR A 82 20.86 12.90 17.40
CA TYR A 82 21.54 13.95 16.62
C TYR A 82 22.86 14.42 17.26
N CYS A 83 22.99 14.37 18.58
CA CYS A 83 24.20 14.81 19.28
C CYS A 83 25.43 13.92 18.99
N HIS A 84 25.25 12.72 18.43
CA HIS A 84 26.36 11.90 17.97
C HIS A 84 27.08 12.46 16.74
N VAL A 85 26.46 13.41 16.03
CA VAL A 85 27.03 13.99 14.80
C VAL A 85 27.65 15.34 15.11
N PRO A 86 28.98 15.48 15.06
CA PRO A 86 29.65 16.75 15.31
C PRO A 86 29.36 17.77 14.20
N ILE A 87 29.26 19.04 14.58
CA ILE A 87 29.23 20.18 13.66
C ILE A 87 30.66 20.65 13.41
N ALA A 88 30.99 20.82 12.14
CA ALA A 88 32.26 21.38 11.70
C ALA A 88 32.56 22.69 12.47
N PRO A 89 33.77 22.86 13.05
CA PRO A 89 34.08 24.02 13.90
C PRO A 89 33.69 25.37 13.29
N ARG A 90 33.95 25.57 11.99
CA ARG A 90 33.59 26.79 11.24
C ARG A 90 32.08 27.09 11.16
N HIS A 91 31.21 26.09 11.32
CA HIS A 91 29.76 26.26 11.28
C HIS A 91 29.15 26.49 12.66
N ARG A 92 29.89 26.27 13.76
CA ARG A 92 29.39 26.45 15.13
C ARG A 92 28.93 27.88 15.42
N ARG A 93 29.55 28.87 14.75
CA ARG A 93 29.13 30.28 14.77
C ARG A 93 27.68 30.51 14.31
N TYR A 94 27.08 29.61 13.54
CA TYR A 94 25.67 29.75 13.14
C TYR A 94 24.70 29.14 14.17
N LEU A 95 25.23 28.45 15.18
CA LEU A 95 24.47 27.73 16.20
C LEU A 95 24.78 28.31 17.57
N THR A 96 24.75 29.64 17.68
CA THR A 96 25.03 30.36 18.93
C THR A 96 23.72 30.64 19.69
N PHE A 97 23.76 30.57 21.01
CA PHE A 97 22.72 31.13 21.90
C PHE A 97 23.37 31.81 23.10
N VAL A 98 22.63 32.69 23.77
CA VAL A 98 23.11 33.41 24.95
C VAL A 98 22.37 32.89 26.17
N TYR A 99 23.13 32.57 27.23
CA TYR A 99 22.61 32.15 28.52
C TYR A 99 23.27 32.98 29.63
N ASN A 100 22.47 33.66 30.46
CA ASN A 100 22.96 34.55 31.52
C ASN A 100 24.05 35.53 31.05
N GLY A 101 23.85 36.15 29.87
CA GLY A 101 24.80 37.08 29.27
C GLY A 101 26.02 36.43 28.60
N VAL A 102 26.21 35.12 28.73
CA VAL A 102 27.35 34.39 28.17
C VAL A 102 26.96 33.66 26.89
N PRO A 103 27.70 33.80 25.77
CA PRO A 103 27.43 33.08 24.53
C PRO A 103 27.94 31.64 24.59
N PHE A 104 27.16 30.72 24.03
CA PHE A 104 27.48 29.30 23.87
C PHE A 104 27.23 28.85 22.42
N ASN A 105 28.10 28.00 21.91
CA ASN A 105 27.95 27.35 20.61
C ASN A 105 27.61 25.87 20.74
N TRP A 106 26.70 25.38 19.91
CA TRP A 106 26.50 23.94 19.75
C TRP A 106 27.69 23.31 19.02
N THR A 107 28.17 22.17 19.52
CA THR A 107 29.27 21.40 18.94
C THR A 107 28.80 20.24 18.07
N CYS A 108 27.55 19.82 18.22
CA CYS A 108 26.91 18.72 17.52
C CYS A 108 25.58 19.15 16.90
N LEU A 109 24.99 18.29 16.10
CA LEU A 109 23.79 18.56 15.32
C LEU A 109 22.58 18.81 16.26
N PRO A 110 22.01 20.02 16.30
CA PRO A 110 20.95 20.33 17.26
C PRO A 110 19.57 19.97 16.71
N PHE A 111 18.65 19.62 17.61
CA PHE A 111 17.24 19.55 17.29
C PHE A 111 16.72 20.91 16.81
N GLY A 112 15.94 20.90 15.73
CA GLY A 112 15.38 22.11 15.12
C GLY A 112 16.12 22.61 13.88
N LEU A 113 17.32 22.11 13.59
CA LEU A 113 18.06 22.43 12.37
C LEU A 113 17.43 21.71 11.15
N ALA A 114 17.11 22.45 10.10
CA ALA A 114 16.37 21.92 8.94
C ALA A 114 17.09 20.79 8.20
N THR A 115 18.43 20.79 8.19
CA THR A 115 19.26 19.77 7.53
C THR A 115 19.51 18.54 8.41
N ALA A 116 19.26 18.63 9.72
CA ALA A 116 19.63 17.57 10.66
C ALA A 116 18.96 16.21 10.36
N PRO A 117 17.64 16.13 10.09
CA PRO A 117 16.99 14.87 9.77
C PRO A 117 17.56 14.20 8.52
N GLN A 118 17.97 14.99 7.52
CA GLN A 118 18.53 14.47 6.27
C GLN A 118 19.90 13.82 6.54
N VAL A 119 20.80 14.56 7.20
CA VAL A 119 22.16 14.08 7.52
C VAL A 119 22.08 12.82 8.36
N PHE A 120 21.24 12.83 9.40
CA PHE A 120 21.12 11.69 10.29
C PHE A 120 20.50 10.47 9.61
N ALA A 121 19.47 10.67 8.79
CA ALA A 121 18.89 9.58 8.00
C ALA A 121 19.90 8.95 7.03
N GLN A 122 20.82 9.73 6.44
CA GLN A 122 21.87 9.16 5.58
C GLN A 122 22.79 8.23 6.36
N LEU A 123 23.24 8.64 7.54
CA LEU A 123 24.09 7.83 8.42
C LEU A 123 23.39 6.55 8.87
N THR A 124 22.16 6.66 9.38
CA THR A 124 21.44 5.49 9.90
C THR A 124 21.03 4.52 8.80
N ASN A 125 20.71 5.02 7.59
CA ASN A 125 20.51 4.15 6.43
C ASN A 125 21.78 3.45 5.95
N TRP A 126 22.94 4.10 6.06
CA TRP A 126 24.24 3.48 5.77
C TRP A 126 24.53 2.35 6.75
N VAL A 127 24.37 2.58 8.07
CA VAL A 127 24.51 1.53 9.09
C VAL A 127 23.55 0.38 8.83
N ALA A 128 22.29 0.68 8.53
CA ALA A 128 21.30 -0.34 8.16
C ALA A 128 21.70 -1.10 6.88
N SER A 129 22.42 -0.47 5.94
CA SER A 129 22.96 -1.16 4.75
C SER A 129 24.03 -2.17 5.12
N VAL A 130 25.00 -1.77 5.95
CA VAL A 130 26.07 -2.66 6.44
C VAL A 130 25.48 -3.88 7.17
N LEU A 131 24.43 -3.68 7.97
CA LEU A 131 23.74 -4.77 8.65
C LEU A 131 23.01 -5.69 7.65
N ARG A 132 22.33 -5.12 6.64
CA ARG A 132 21.66 -5.91 5.59
C ARG A 132 22.63 -6.70 4.72
N GLU A 133 23.83 -6.19 4.45
CA GLU A 133 24.89 -6.91 3.74
C GLU A 133 25.36 -8.15 4.50
N LYS A 134 25.24 -8.15 5.84
CA LYS A 134 25.46 -9.32 6.71
C LYS A 134 24.25 -10.27 6.79
N GLY A 135 23.21 -10.05 5.99
CA GLY A 135 21.98 -10.85 6.00
C GLY A 135 20.98 -10.46 7.10
N ILE A 136 21.24 -9.40 7.87
CA ILE A 136 20.38 -8.98 8.97
C ILE A 136 19.21 -8.14 8.43
N ARG A 137 17.98 -8.61 8.63
CA ARG A 137 16.77 -7.87 8.27
C ARG A 137 16.54 -6.73 9.26
N THR A 138 16.74 -5.50 8.80
CA THR A 138 16.50 -4.29 9.58
C THR A 138 15.88 -3.17 8.75
N ILE A 139 15.01 -2.40 9.40
CA ILE A 139 14.47 -1.15 8.89
C ILE A 139 14.72 -0.04 9.92
N VAL A 140 15.02 1.17 9.44
CA VAL A 140 15.39 2.29 10.30
C VAL A 140 14.54 3.51 10.00
N TYR A 141 14.12 4.20 11.06
CA TYR A 141 13.47 5.50 10.99
C TYR A 141 14.23 6.46 11.89
N LEU A 142 15.10 7.28 11.29
CA LEU A 142 15.99 8.17 12.05
C LEU A 142 16.75 7.38 13.13
N ASP A 143 16.38 7.54 14.39
CA ASP A 143 16.96 6.95 15.59
C ASP A 143 16.37 5.59 15.99
N ASP A 144 15.22 5.21 15.43
CA ASP A 144 14.51 3.98 15.75
C ASP A 144 14.89 2.85 14.76
N PHE A 145 15.60 1.83 15.23
CA PHE A 145 15.88 0.62 14.46
C PHE A 145 14.88 -0.48 14.83
N LEU A 146 14.36 -1.18 13.82
CA LEU A 146 13.55 -2.39 13.96
C LEU A 146 14.25 -3.56 13.26
N PHE A 147 14.40 -4.66 13.98
CA PHE A 147 14.96 -5.91 13.51
C PHE A 147 13.89 -6.98 13.47
N ALA A 148 14.00 -7.91 12.52
CA ALA A 148 13.04 -9.00 12.38
C ALA A 148 13.75 -10.30 11.99
N HIS A 149 13.33 -11.42 12.56
CA HIS A 149 13.77 -12.76 12.16
C HIS A 149 12.75 -13.82 12.63
N GLN A 150 12.63 -14.93 11.91
CA GLN A 150 11.67 -16.00 12.23
C GLN A 150 12.08 -16.81 13.45
N ASP A 151 13.39 -16.93 13.70
CA ASP A 151 13.97 -17.57 14.88
C ASP A 151 14.41 -16.49 15.89
N PRO A 152 13.92 -16.53 17.15
CA PRO A 152 14.29 -15.56 18.19
C PRO A 152 15.76 -15.68 18.63
N SER A 153 16.35 -16.87 18.62
CA SER A 153 17.77 -17.07 18.98
C SER A 153 18.67 -16.44 17.94
N CYS A 154 18.39 -16.65 16.65
CA CYS A 154 19.10 -15.95 15.57
C CYS A 154 18.91 -14.42 15.64
N LEU A 155 17.70 -13.94 15.99
CA LEU A 155 17.48 -12.51 16.18
C LEU A 155 18.36 -11.94 17.29
N GLN A 156 18.53 -12.67 18.38
CA GLN A 156 19.38 -12.25 19.49
C GLN A 156 20.86 -12.15 19.07
N GLU A 157 21.35 -13.08 18.25
CA GLU A 157 22.70 -12.98 17.66
C GLU A 157 22.83 -11.78 16.71
N HIS A 158 21.83 -11.53 15.87
CA HIS A 158 21.80 -10.34 15.01
C HIS A 158 21.82 -9.04 15.82
N LEU A 159 21.12 -9.00 16.96
CA LEU A 159 21.14 -7.84 17.86
C LEU A 159 22.51 -7.65 18.49
N LYS A 160 23.23 -8.71 18.88
CA LYS A 160 24.61 -8.59 19.39
C LYS A 160 25.53 -7.95 18.35
N ILE A 161 25.44 -8.38 17.09
CA ILE A 161 26.19 -7.81 15.96
C ILE A 161 25.83 -6.32 15.77
N ALA A 162 24.53 -6.00 15.77
CA ALA A 162 24.07 -4.63 15.60
C ALA A 162 24.50 -3.72 16.75
N LEU A 163 24.35 -4.15 18.00
CA LEU A 163 24.76 -3.41 19.19
C LEU A 163 26.27 -3.18 19.20
N HIS A 164 27.07 -4.19 18.83
CA HIS A 164 28.51 -4.05 18.70
C HIS A 164 28.88 -3.00 17.65
N LEU A 165 28.29 -3.06 16.46
CA LEU A 165 28.54 -2.08 15.39
C LEU A 165 28.15 -0.66 15.80
N LEU A 166 26.97 -0.47 16.41
CA LEU A 166 26.50 0.84 16.85
C LEU A 166 27.44 1.43 17.92
N ARG A 167 27.87 0.61 18.89
CA ARG A 167 28.82 1.02 19.93
C ARG A 167 30.21 1.32 19.36
N SER A 168 30.71 0.53 18.40
CA SER A 168 32.00 0.79 17.75
C SER A 168 32.01 2.09 16.94
N LEU A 169 30.84 2.51 16.44
CA LEU A 169 30.65 3.80 15.77
C LEU A 169 30.49 4.97 16.77
N GLY A 170 30.57 4.71 18.08
CA GLY A 170 30.45 5.71 19.14
C GLY A 170 29.00 6.11 19.44
N TRP A 171 28.00 5.34 19.02
CA TRP A 171 26.60 5.66 19.30
C TRP A 171 26.14 5.10 20.65
N ILE A 172 25.37 5.91 21.36
CA ILE A 172 24.85 5.59 22.68
C ILE A 172 23.43 5.01 22.53
N ILE A 173 23.25 3.77 22.96
CA ILE A 173 21.96 3.07 22.93
C ILE A 173 21.16 3.43 24.17
N ASN A 174 19.85 3.62 23.98
CA ASN A 174 18.91 3.79 25.07
C ASN A 174 18.29 2.45 25.46
N GLU A 175 18.94 1.74 26.37
CA GLU A 175 18.52 0.38 26.74
C GLU A 175 17.12 0.35 27.37
N LYS A 176 16.71 1.41 28.08
CA LYS A 176 15.38 1.51 28.70
C LYS A 176 14.24 1.65 27.69
N LYS A 177 14.52 2.26 26.53
CA LYS A 177 13.52 2.44 25.46
C LYS A 177 13.62 1.37 24.37
N SER A 178 14.77 0.71 24.27
CA SER A 178 14.99 -0.39 23.36
C SER A 178 14.25 -1.63 23.83
N GLN A 179 13.73 -2.42 22.90
CA GLN A 179 13.19 -3.75 23.18
C GLN A 179 14.16 -4.78 22.61
N LEU A 180 15.16 -5.15 23.41
CA LEU A 180 16.26 -6.03 22.99
C LEU A 180 15.92 -7.52 23.10
N LEU A 181 14.84 -7.87 23.79
CA LEU A 181 14.35 -9.23 23.84
C LEU A 181 13.39 -9.47 22.66
N PRO A 182 13.66 -10.49 21.82
CA PRO A 182 12.77 -10.90 20.73
C PRO A 182 11.33 -11.09 21.18
N SER A 183 10.39 -10.44 20.49
CA SER A 183 8.95 -10.55 20.75
C SER A 183 8.17 -10.50 19.44
N GLN A 184 7.07 -11.25 19.34
CA GLN A 184 6.17 -11.16 18.20
C GLN A 184 5.22 -9.96 18.28
N CYS A 185 5.20 -9.22 19.40
CA CYS A 185 4.44 -7.99 19.55
C CYS A 185 5.37 -6.86 20.00
N VAL A 186 5.50 -5.84 19.14
CA VAL A 186 6.41 -4.70 19.35
C VAL A 186 5.73 -3.39 18.93
N ASP A 187 5.90 -2.36 19.75
CA ASP A 187 5.50 -1.00 19.40
C ASP A 187 6.62 -0.32 18.59
N PHE A 188 6.32 0.08 17.35
CA PHE A 188 7.28 0.77 16.48
C PHE A 188 6.59 1.87 15.66
N LEU A 189 7.19 3.06 15.62
CA LEU A 189 6.60 4.28 15.03
C LEU A 189 5.21 4.61 15.57
N GLY A 190 4.98 4.23 16.84
CA GLY A 190 3.75 4.50 17.56
C GLY A 190 2.54 3.69 17.11
N ILE A 191 2.77 2.54 16.47
CA ILE A 191 1.80 1.50 16.10
C ILE A 191 2.29 0.19 16.73
N SER A 192 1.36 -0.67 17.18
CA SER A 192 1.67 -2.02 17.66
C SER A 192 1.63 -3.00 16.49
N TRP A 193 2.70 -3.77 16.34
CA TRP A 193 2.87 -4.77 15.29
C TRP A 193 2.88 -6.16 15.93
N ASP A 194 1.81 -6.94 15.74
CA ASP A 194 1.67 -8.30 16.24
C ASP A 194 1.80 -9.30 15.07
N THR A 195 3.00 -9.84 14.88
CA THR A 195 3.32 -10.79 13.81
C THR A 195 2.83 -12.21 14.11
N GLY A 196 2.60 -12.53 15.38
CA GLY A 196 2.07 -13.81 15.83
C GLY A 196 0.60 -13.97 15.47
N LYS A 197 -0.20 -12.93 15.75
CA LYS A 197 -1.61 -12.85 15.34
C LYS A 197 -1.80 -12.31 13.93
N GLY A 198 -0.79 -11.67 13.36
CA GLY A 198 -0.88 -11.00 12.06
C GLY A 198 -1.77 -9.77 12.09
N LEU A 199 -1.67 -8.96 13.15
CA LEU A 199 -2.51 -7.81 13.41
C LEU A 199 -1.69 -6.53 13.60
N ILE A 200 -2.30 -5.40 13.24
CA ILE A 200 -1.82 -4.05 13.47
C ILE A 200 -2.84 -3.34 14.35
N SER A 201 -2.41 -2.74 15.46
CA SER A 201 -3.30 -2.05 16.40
C SER A 201 -2.63 -0.79 16.98
N LEU A 202 -3.39 -0.03 17.77
CA LEU A 202 -2.82 1.07 18.55
C LEU A 202 -2.22 0.55 19.86
N PRO A 203 -1.06 1.10 20.27
CA PRO A 203 -0.55 0.88 21.62
C PRO A 203 -1.56 1.30 22.69
N MET A 204 -1.69 0.52 23.76
CA MET A 204 -2.69 0.76 24.80
C MET A 204 -2.57 2.16 25.43
N LYS A 205 -1.33 2.66 25.60
CA LYS A 205 -1.07 4.03 26.07
C LYS A 205 -1.72 5.08 25.16
N LYS A 206 -1.67 4.89 23.83
CA LYS A 206 -2.33 5.78 22.87
C LYS A 206 -3.85 5.63 22.88
N VAL A 207 -4.35 4.40 23.03
CA VAL A 207 -5.79 4.14 23.16
C VAL A 207 -6.36 4.95 24.33
N LEU A 208 -5.73 4.88 25.50
CA LEU A 208 -6.17 5.61 26.70
C LEU A 208 -6.15 7.14 26.47
N LEU A 209 -5.06 7.67 25.91
CA LEU A 209 -4.93 9.10 25.61
C LEU A 209 -6.00 9.59 24.63
N ILE A 210 -6.27 8.83 23.56
CA ILE A 210 -7.30 9.20 22.57
C ILE A 210 -8.69 9.06 23.19
N SER A 211 -8.95 8.03 24.00
CA SER A 211 -10.22 7.83 24.68
C SER A 211 -10.57 8.98 25.64
N ASP A 212 -9.60 9.45 26.43
CA ASP A 212 -9.76 10.63 27.27
C ASP A 212 -10.06 11.89 26.44
N LEU A 213 -9.27 12.13 25.39
CA LEU A 213 -9.46 13.27 24.49
C LEU A 213 -10.87 13.28 23.88
N LEU A 214 -11.34 12.13 23.40
CA LEU A 214 -12.68 11.97 22.83
C LEU A 214 -13.77 12.20 23.88
N SER A 215 -13.58 11.72 25.11
CA SER A 215 -14.54 11.91 26.21
C SER A 215 -14.72 13.39 26.55
N ARG A 216 -13.62 14.14 26.67
CA ARG A 216 -13.66 15.59 26.91
C ARG A 216 -14.39 16.35 25.80
N TRP A 217 -14.22 15.93 24.55
CA TRP A 217 -14.88 16.56 23.42
C TRP A 217 -16.37 16.24 23.32
N LEU A 218 -16.73 15.00 23.61
CA LEU A 218 -18.14 14.59 23.70
C LEU A 218 -18.86 15.35 24.82
N GLN A 219 -18.18 15.64 25.93
CA GLN A 219 -18.75 16.39 27.05
C GLN A 219 -18.83 17.90 26.75
N ARG A 220 -17.77 18.49 26.18
CA ARG A 220 -17.74 19.93 25.87
C ARG A 220 -18.69 20.33 24.74
N ALA A 221 -18.94 19.42 23.79
CA ALA A 221 -19.80 19.60 22.61
C ALA A 221 -19.47 20.84 21.74
N THR A 222 -18.31 21.47 21.93
CA THR A 222 -17.84 22.63 21.17
C THR A 222 -16.39 22.45 20.70
N TRP A 223 -16.03 23.10 19.60
CA TRP A 223 -14.70 23.05 18.99
C TRP A 223 -14.36 24.32 18.20
N SER A 224 -13.08 24.59 18.04
CA SER A 224 -12.54 25.63 17.14
C SER A 224 -11.79 24.97 15.99
N LEU A 225 -11.45 25.73 14.94
CA LEU A 225 -10.65 25.20 13.82
C LEU A 225 -9.31 24.64 14.31
N SER A 226 -8.66 25.32 15.25
CA SER A 226 -7.38 24.88 15.83
C SER A 226 -7.53 23.55 16.56
N SER A 227 -8.55 23.42 17.41
CA SER A 227 -8.77 22.17 18.14
C SER A 227 -9.18 21.06 17.17
N ALA A 228 -10.07 21.34 16.20
CA ALA A 228 -10.50 20.43 15.15
C ALA A 228 -9.33 19.82 14.38
N GLN A 229 -8.38 20.65 13.97
CA GLN A 229 -7.19 20.21 13.23
C GLN A 229 -6.29 19.29 14.07
N VAL A 230 -6.12 19.58 15.37
CA VAL A 230 -5.38 18.70 16.29
C VAL A 230 -6.06 17.33 16.36
N LEU A 231 -7.37 17.29 16.61
CA LEU A 231 -8.09 16.01 16.68
C LEU A 231 -8.05 15.25 15.35
N ILE A 232 -8.27 15.92 14.23
CA ILE A 232 -8.20 15.31 12.90
C ILE A 232 -6.80 14.74 12.64
N GLY A 233 -5.74 15.41 13.09
CA GLY A 233 -4.37 14.90 13.01
C GLY A 233 -4.18 13.64 13.83
N THR A 234 -4.60 13.67 15.10
CA THR A 234 -4.52 12.52 16.03
C THR A 234 -5.29 11.31 15.51
N LEU A 235 -6.55 11.49 15.12
CA LEU A 235 -7.37 10.41 14.57
C LEU A 235 -6.92 10.00 13.17
N GLY A 236 -6.34 10.92 12.39
CA GLY A 236 -5.75 10.63 11.08
C GLY A 236 -4.57 9.66 11.15
N PHE A 237 -3.74 9.78 12.20
CA PHE A 237 -2.71 8.80 12.51
C PHE A 237 -3.34 7.46 12.92
N ALA A 238 -4.30 7.48 13.86
CA ALA A 238 -4.98 6.30 14.37
C ALA A 238 -5.75 5.51 13.29
N ALA A 239 -6.24 6.20 12.25
CA ALA A 239 -6.98 5.60 11.13
C ALA A 239 -6.17 4.59 10.31
N PHE A 240 -4.85 4.51 10.49
CA PHE A 240 -4.02 3.49 9.86
C PHE A 240 -4.27 2.10 10.45
N SER A 241 -4.47 2.01 11.77
CA SER A 241 -4.58 0.74 12.51
C SER A 241 -6.01 0.43 12.95
N ILE A 242 -6.99 1.29 12.63
CA ILE A 242 -8.40 1.09 13.00
C ILE A 242 -9.23 0.83 11.74
N PRO A 243 -9.95 -0.31 11.64
CA PRO A 243 -10.86 -0.60 10.55
C PRO A 243 -11.85 0.54 10.31
N LEU A 244 -12.04 0.95 9.06
CA LEU A 244 -12.93 2.06 8.68
C LEU A 244 -12.61 3.43 9.35
N GLY A 245 -11.44 3.58 9.97
CA GLY A 245 -11.05 4.83 10.64
C GLY A 245 -11.06 6.03 9.70
N ARG A 246 -10.59 5.86 8.45
CA ARG A 246 -10.58 6.96 7.47
C ARG A 246 -12.00 7.35 7.05
N LEU A 247 -12.92 6.40 6.94
CA LEU A 247 -14.34 6.66 6.65
C LEU A 247 -14.96 7.56 7.73
N ASN A 248 -14.74 7.21 9.00
CA ASN A 248 -15.27 7.93 10.16
C ASN A 248 -14.49 9.21 10.51
N LEU A 249 -13.37 9.47 9.83
CA LEU A 249 -12.68 10.76 9.89
C LEU A 249 -13.32 11.82 8.97
N ARG A 250 -14.04 11.41 7.91
CA ARG A 250 -14.60 12.31 6.90
C ARG A 250 -15.59 13.34 7.47
N PRO A 251 -16.52 12.98 8.39
CA PRO A 251 -17.42 13.96 8.99
C PRO A 251 -16.67 15.09 9.70
N LEU A 252 -15.61 14.78 10.45
CA LEU A 252 -14.78 15.77 11.15
C LEU A 252 -14.11 16.70 10.14
N GLN A 253 -13.51 16.14 9.09
CA GLN A 253 -12.82 16.91 8.06
C GLN A 253 -13.77 17.84 7.30
N MET A 254 -14.94 17.34 6.89
CA MET A 254 -15.96 18.14 6.19
C MET A 254 -16.51 19.26 7.08
N ALA A 255 -16.82 18.97 8.34
CA ALA A 255 -17.32 19.97 9.26
C ALA A 255 -16.25 21.03 9.61
N SER A 256 -14.99 20.63 9.79
CA SER A 256 -13.90 21.58 10.07
C SER A 256 -13.65 22.59 8.95
N ARG A 257 -13.95 22.24 7.69
CA ARG A 257 -13.82 23.16 6.54
C ARG A 257 -14.84 24.31 6.57
N LYS A 258 -15.93 24.15 7.34
CA LYS A 258 -16.95 25.20 7.53
C LYS A 258 -16.56 26.20 8.64
N LEU A 259 -15.51 25.92 9.41
CA LEU A 259 -15.04 26.80 10.48
C LEU A 259 -14.20 27.96 9.90
N PRO A 260 -14.29 29.19 10.47
CA PRO A 260 -13.63 30.36 9.94
C PRO A 260 -12.11 30.28 10.12
N ARG A 261 -11.37 30.52 9.03
CA ARG A 261 -9.90 30.58 9.05
C ARG A 261 -9.37 31.88 9.65
N SER A 262 -10.12 32.97 9.54
CA SER A 262 -9.79 34.29 10.12
C SER A 262 -9.79 34.28 11.65
N SER A 263 -10.55 33.38 12.27
CA SER A 263 -10.65 33.28 13.73
C SER A 263 -10.51 31.82 14.18
N PRO A 264 -9.31 31.23 14.05
CA PRO A 264 -9.12 29.78 14.17
C PRO A 264 -9.32 29.26 15.61
N ARG A 265 -9.43 30.14 16.60
CA ARG A 265 -9.70 29.80 18.00
C ARG A 265 -11.16 30.03 18.43
N LYS A 266 -11.98 30.68 17.59
CA LYS A 266 -13.41 30.88 17.87
C LYS A 266 -14.10 29.51 17.96
N THR A 267 -14.90 29.31 19.00
CA THR A 267 -15.58 28.06 19.31
C THR A 267 -16.98 28.02 18.73
N PHE A 268 -17.38 26.84 18.25
CA PHE A 268 -18.68 26.54 17.67
C PHE A 268 -19.19 25.21 18.22
N LEU A 269 -20.50 24.98 18.14
CA LEU A 269 -21.07 23.66 18.47
C LEU A 269 -20.55 22.59 17.51
N ILE A 270 -20.29 21.39 18.05
CA ILE A 270 -19.92 20.22 17.26
C ILE A 270 -21.19 19.69 16.58
N PRO A 271 -21.24 19.57 15.24
CA PRO A 271 -22.40 19.02 14.56
C PRO A 271 -22.72 17.58 14.99
N VAL A 272 -24.01 17.20 15.01
CA VAL A 272 -24.46 15.85 15.41
C VAL A 272 -23.74 14.73 14.65
N VAL A 273 -23.50 14.91 13.35
CA VAL A 273 -22.77 13.94 12.52
C VAL A 273 -21.33 13.75 13.00
N VAL A 274 -20.69 14.81 13.49
CA VAL A 274 -19.35 14.73 14.10
C VAL A 274 -19.43 14.05 15.45
N MET A 275 -20.41 14.39 16.30
CA MET A 275 -20.62 13.72 17.60
C MET A 275 -20.78 12.20 17.43
N ASN A 276 -21.57 11.76 16.45
CA ASN A 276 -21.74 10.35 16.14
C ASN A 276 -20.42 9.69 15.69
N ALA A 277 -19.62 10.38 14.87
CA ALA A 277 -18.29 9.90 14.51
C ALA A 277 -17.35 9.80 15.72
N LEU A 278 -17.38 10.77 16.65
CA LEU A 278 -16.57 10.72 17.88
C LEU A 278 -16.95 9.53 18.78
N ARG A 279 -18.25 9.25 18.92
CA ARG A 279 -18.73 8.05 19.65
C ARG A 279 -18.26 6.77 18.96
N TRP A 280 -18.40 6.70 17.63
CA TRP A 280 -17.89 5.56 16.87
C TRP A 280 -16.39 5.36 17.10
N TRP A 281 -15.59 6.43 17.04
CA TRP A 281 -14.15 6.34 17.30
C TRP A 281 -13.87 5.76 18.68
N LYS A 282 -14.52 6.29 19.72
CA LYS A 282 -14.34 5.83 21.11
C LYS A 282 -14.64 4.33 21.26
N SER A 283 -15.69 3.83 20.62
CA SER A 283 -16.06 2.40 20.65
C SER A 283 -15.14 1.49 19.82
N ASN A 284 -14.33 2.03 18.90
CA ASN A 284 -13.53 1.24 17.95
C ASN A 284 -12.01 1.38 18.16
N LEU A 285 -11.53 2.07 19.20
CA LEU A 285 -10.10 2.30 19.43
C LEU A 285 -9.29 1.02 19.68
N LEU A 286 -9.92 -0.03 20.19
CA LEU A 286 -9.30 -1.33 20.48
C LEU A 286 -9.27 -2.27 19.27
N ASN A 287 -9.96 -1.91 18.18
CA ASN A 287 -9.98 -2.75 16.99
C ASN A 287 -8.62 -2.76 16.29
N SER A 288 -8.36 -3.83 15.55
CA SER A 288 -7.12 -4.05 14.82
C SER A 288 -7.39 -4.30 13.34
N VAL A 289 -6.38 -4.09 12.51
CA VAL A 289 -6.41 -4.42 11.07
C VAL A 289 -5.44 -5.56 10.78
N PRO A 290 -5.73 -6.43 9.79
CA PRO A 290 -4.78 -7.46 9.37
C PRO A 290 -3.44 -6.86 8.91
N LEU A 291 -2.32 -7.47 9.34
CA LEU A 291 -0.97 -7.10 8.94
C LEU A 291 -0.74 -7.34 7.44
N HIS A 292 -1.18 -8.50 6.96
CA HIS A 292 -1.18 -8.86 5.55
C HIS A 292 -2.62 -9.02 5.07
N SER A 293 -2.86 -8.72 3.79
CA SER A 293 -4.17 -8.95 3.20
C SER A 293 -4.52 -10.44 3.24
N PRO A 294 -5.77 -10.82 3.55
CA PRO A 294 -6.19 -12.22 3.49
C PRO A 294 -6.03 -12.79 2.07
N GLU A 295 -6.01 -14.11 1.96
CA GLU A 295 -5.90 -14.79 0.66
C GLU A 295 -6.98 -14.31 -0.32
N LEU A 296 -6.54 -14.00 -1.53
CA LEU A 296 -7.37 -13.45 -2.59
C LEU A 296 -8.22 -14.56 -3.21
N ARG A 297 -9.55 -14.40 -3.20
CA ARG A 297 -10.46 -15.45 -3.71
C ARG A 297 -11.21 -15.06 -4.98
N ALA A 298 -11.39 -13.77 -5.27
CA ALA A 298 -12.16 -13.37 -6.44
C ALA A 298 -11.71 -12.04 -7.07
N PHE A 299 -11.93 -11.94 -8.39
CA PHE A 299 -11.67 -10.74 -9.19
C PHE A 299 -13.00 -10.14 -9.61
N LEU A 300 -13.20 -8.87 -9.28
CA LEU A 300 -14.36 -8.10 -9.66
C LEU A 300 -13.93 -6.99 -10.62
N SER A 301 -14.50 -6.99 -11.81
CA SER A 301 -14.39 -5.90 -12.78
C SER A 301 -15.76 -5.26 -12.95
N THR A 302 -15.83 -3.94 -13.00
CA THR A 302 -17.10 -3.21 -13.12
C THR A 302 -17.01 -2.09 -14.12
N ASP A 303 -18.11 -1.80 -14.79
CA ASP A 303 -18.28 -0.65 -15.67
C ASP A 303 -19.68 -0.03 -15.50
N ALA A 304 -19.80 1.25 -15.84
CA ALA A 304 -21.06 2.00 -15.79
C ALA A 304 -21.24 2.85 -17.05
N SER A 305 -22.35 2.64 -17.75
CA SER A 305 -22.74 3.39 -18.94
C SER A 305 -23.88 4.36 -18.65
N ASN A 306 -24.41 5.03 -19.68
CA ASN A 306 -25.62 5.84 -19.55
C ASN A 306 -26.91 5.00 -19.38
N LEU A 307 -26.88 3.72 -19.78
CA LEU A 307 -28.04 2.82 -19.74
C LEU A 307 -28.11 2.01 -18.44
N GLY A 308 -26.95 1.52 -17.97
CA GLY A 308 -26.88 0.66 -16.80
C GLY A 308 -25.46 0.45 -16.30
N TRP A 309 -25.29 -0.58 -15.48
CA TRP A 309 -23.99 -1.07 -15.02
C TRP A 309 -23.81 -2.53 -15.36
N GLY A 310 -22.56 -2.91 -15.58
CA GLY A 310 -22.12 -4.29 -15.82
C GLY A 310 -20.98 -4.66 -14.90
N ALA A 311 -20.90 -5.93 -14.52
CA ALA A 311 -19.81 -6.46 -13.74
C ALA A 311 -19.51 -7.92 -14.07
N GLU A 312 -18.23 -8.26 -13.94
CA GLU A 312 -17.73 -9.63 -14.03
C GLU A 312 -17.10 -10.01 -12.70
N LEU A 313 -17.55 -11.14 -12.13
CA LEU A 313 -16.98 -11.77 -10.95
C LEU A 313 -16.43 -13.15 -11.30
N SER A 314 -15.11 -13.25 -11.46
CA SER A 314 -14.39 -14.50 -11.78
C SER A 314 -15.08 -15.30 -12.90
N GLY A 315 -15.33 -14.66 -14.05
CA GLY A 315 -15.98 -15.26 -15.21
C GLY A 315 -17.51 -15.32 -15.20
N LYS A 316 -18.18 -14.98 -14.08
CA LYS A 316 -19.65 -14.85 -14.03
C LYS A 316 -20.07 -13.39 -14.18
N PHE A 317 -21.10 -13.15 -14.98
CA PHE A 317 -21.55 -11.81 -15.32
C PHE A 317 -22.80 -11.41 -14.54
N CYS A 318 -22.90 -10.14 -14.17
CA CYS A 318 -24.13 -9.53 -13.70
C CYS A 318 -24.27 -8.10 -14.24
N GLN A 319 -25.51 -7.65 -14.40
CA GLN A 319 -25.83 -6.34 -14.94
C GLN A 319 -27.10 -5.79 -14.27
N GLY A 320 -27.31 -4.48 -14.39
CA GLY A 320 -28.53 -3.82 -13.96
C GLY A 320 -28.75 -2.49 -14.68
N VAL A 321 -30.00 -2.05 -14.77
CA VAL A 321 -30.39 -0.78 -15.37
C VAL A 321 -30.46 0.33 -14.34
N TRP A 322 -30.26 1.57 -14.77
CA TRP A 322 -30.42 2.74 -13.90
C TRP A 322 -31.90 3.08 -13.67
N THR A 323 -32.26 3.37 -12.43
CA THR A 323 -33.54 4.05 -12.13
C THR A 323 -33.52 5.49 -12.69
N GLU A 324 -34.69 6.12 -12.83
CA GLU A 324 -34.78 7.51 -13.32
C GLU A 324 -33.92 8.49 -12.52
N GLU A 325 -33.91 8.35 -11.19
CA GLU A 325 -33.04 9.16 -10.33
C GLU A 325 -31.54 8.90 -10.58
N GLN A 326 -31.18 7.65 -10.85
CA GLN A 326 -29.79 7.22 -11.07
C GLN A 326 -29.25 7.68 -12.41
N LYS A 327 -30.10 7.80 -13.44
CA LYS A 327 -29.71 8.30 -14.77
C LYS A 327 -29.08 9.69 -14.68
N CYS A 328 -29.56 10.54 -13.77
CA CYS A 328 -29.05 11.89 -13.53
C CYS A 328 -27.77 11.95 -12.67
N TRP A 329 -27.25 10.81 -12.18
CA TRP A 329 -26.04 10.82 -11.36
C TRP A 329 -24.79 11.11 -12.18
N HIS A 330 -23.86 11.85 -11.58
CA HIS A 330 -22.52 12.01 -12.13
C HIS A 330 -21.84 10.64 -12.34
N ILE A 331 -21.07 10.49 -13.43
CA ILE A 331 -20.44 9.23 -13.84
C ILE A 331 -19.66 8.53 -12.72
N ASN A 332 -18.76 9.24 -12.02
CA ASN A 332 -18.02 8.71 -10.87
C ASN A 332 -18.92 8.06 -9.78
N ARG A 333 -20.16 8.56 -9.61
CA ARG A 333 -21.11 7.99 -8.63
C ARG A 333 -21.75 6.74 -9.19
N LYS A 334 -22.09 6.71 -10.48
CA LYS A 334 -22.60 5.53 -11.18
C LYS A 334 -21.59 4.39 -11.14
N GLU A 335 -20.31 4.63 -11.42
CA GLU A 335 -19.28 3.59 -11.37
C GLU A 335 -19.04 3.07 -9.94
N LEU A 336 -19.01 3.95 -8.93
CA LEU A 336 -18.88 3.51 -7.54
C LEU A 336 -20.12 2.71 -7.10
N HIS A 337 -21.29 3.09 -7.58
CA HIS A 337 -22.52 2.34 -7.36
C HIS A 337 -22.48 0.97 -8.04
N ALA A 338 -21.96 0.87 -9.27
CA ALA A 338 -21.78 -0.39 -9.98
C ALA A 338 -20.97 -1.40 -9.15
N VAL A 339 -19.88 -0.94 -8.50
CA VAL A 339 -19.12 -1.77 -7.55
C VAL A 339 -20.01 -2.29 -6.41
N ARG A 340 -20.78 -1.41 -5.77
CA ARG A 340 -21.66 -1.81 -4.67
C ARG A 340 -22.76 -2.76 -5.12
N ALA A 341 -23.38 -2.51 -6.26
CA ALA A 341 -24.44 -3.32 -6.82
C ALA A 341 -23.92 -4.71 -7.22
N ALA A 342 -22.75 -4.79 -7.84
CA ALA A 342 -22.10 -6.06 -8.17
C ALA A 342 -21.79 -6.90 -6.93
N ILE A 343 -21.32 -6.28 -5.85
CA ILE A 343 -21.10 -6.94 -4.56
C ILE A 343 -22.42 -7.41 -3.95
N TRP A 344 -23.48 -6.59 -4.00
CA TRP A 344 -24.79 -6.94 -3.47
C TRP A 344 -25.40 -8.17 -4.18
N VAL A 345 -25.35 -8.20 -5.50
CA VAL A 345 -25.85 -9.33 -6.30
C VAL A 345 -25.08 -10.61 -5.95
N ASN A 346 -23.76 -10.51 -5.79
CA ASN A 346 -22.89 -11.66 -5.50
C ASN A 346 -22.62 -11.87 -4.00
N ARG A 347 -23.40 -11.27 -3.10
CA ARG A 347 -23.13 -11.24 -1.64
C ARG A 347 -22.87 -12.61 -1.03
N HIS A 348 -23.63 -13.62 -1.43
CA HIS A 348 -23.52 -15.01 -0.95
C HIS A 348 -22.20 -15.67 -1.36
N ARG A 349 -21.61 -15.28 -2.50
CA ARG A 349 -20.32 -15.81 -2.99
C ARG A 349 -19.14 -15.05 -2.41
N LEU A 350 -19.34 -13.77 -2.08
CA LEU A 350 -18.28 -12.86 -1.64
C LEU A 350 -18.15 -12.77 -0.12
N GLN A 351 -19.16 -13.16 0.65
CA GLN A 351 -19.13 -13.08 2.11
C GLN A 351 -17.87 -13.73 2.71
N ASN A 352 -17.21 -13.05 3.66
CA ASN A 352 -15.96 -13.46 4.30
C ASN A 352 -14.74 -13.55 3.36
N HIS A 353 -14.76 -12.90 2.19
CA HIS A 353 -13.65 -12.95 1.23
C HIS A 353 -12.97 -11.62 0.97
N THR A 354 -11.71 -11.71 0.54
CA THR A 354 -10.99 -10.60 -0.06
C THR A 354 -11.16 -10.62 -1.57
N ILE A 355 -11.56 -9.48 -2.13
CA ILE A 355 -11.76 -9.30 -3.56
C ILE A 355 -10.76 -8.28 -4.11
N THR A 356 -10.25 -8.56 -5.30
CA THR A 356 -9.53 -7.58 -6.10
C THR A 356 -10.52 -6.87 -7.00
N LEU A 357 -10.71 -5.58 -6.79
CA LEU A 357 -11.52 -4.74 -7.67
C LEU A 357 -10.62 -4.12 -8.74
N GLN A 358 -10.98 -4.31 -10.00
CA GLN A 358 -10.41 -3.60 -11.13
C GLN A 358 -11.41 -2.57 -11.64
N SER A 359 -10.97 -1.33 -11.76
CA SER A 359 -11.78 -0.24 -12.30
C SER A 359 -10.89 0.68 -13.12
N ASP A 360 -11.43 1.18 -14.21
CA ASP A 360 -10.82 2.20 -15.04
C ASP A 360 -11.10 3.63 -14.57
N ASN A 361 -11.81 3.77 -13.47
CA ASN A 361 -12.01 5.07 -12.84
C ASN A 361 -11.07 5.29 -11.65
N LYS A 362 -10.12 6.21 -11.83
CA LYS A 362 -9.17 6.62 -10.77
C LYS A 362 -9.88 7.19 -9.53
N THR A 363 -11.03 7.83 -9.70
CA THR A 363 -11.84 8.36 -8.60
C THR A 363 -12.38 7.23 -7.74
N VAL A 364 -13.00 6.20 -8.35
CA VAL A 364 -13.49 5.00 -7.64
C VAL A 364 -12.37 4.33 -6.85
N VAL A 365 -11.24 4.04 -7.52
CA VAL A 365 -10.07 3.41 -6.88
C VAL A 365 -9.55 4.27 -5.73
N SER A 366 -9.46 5.59 -5.89
CA SER A 366 -9.02 6.50 -4.83
C SER A 366 -10.02 6.56 -3.67
N TYR A 367 -11.33 6.59 -3.94
CA TYR A 367 -12.37 6.67 -2.91
C TYR A 367 -12.41 5.38 -2.09
N ILE A 368 -12.29 4.21 -2.71
CA ILE A 368 -12.22 2.94 -1.96
C ILE A 368 -10.92 2.88 -1.14
N ARG A 369 -9.76 3.14 -1.75
CA ARG A 369 -8.45 3.08 -1.07
C ARG A 369 -8.33 4.08 0.10
N LYS A 370 -8.95 5.24 -0.03
CA LYS A 370 -8.92 6.29 1.01
C LYS A 370 -10.17 6.25 1.91
N GLN A 371 -11.11 5.34 1.67
CA GLN A 371 -12.41 5.30 2.36
C GLN A 371 -13.11 6.67 2.33
N GLY A 372 -13.32 7.20 1.13
CA GLY A 372 -14.06 8.43 0.88
C GLY A 372 -13.21 9.62 0.46
N GLY A 373 -13.90 10.74 0.24
CA GLY A 373 -13.34 12.00 -0.20
C GLY A 373 -14.07 13.20 0.40
N LEU A 374 -13.53 14.40 0.19
CA LEU A 374 -14.03 15.64 0.81
C LEU A 374 -14.75 16.59 -0.16
N LYS A 375 -14.75 16.27 -1.46
CA LYS A 375 -15.24 17.17 -2.51
C LYS A 375 -16.72 16.96 -2.84
N SER A 376 -17.14 15.70 -3.00
CA SER A 376 -18.52 15.35 -3.37
C SER A 376 -19.22 14.62 -2.24
N HIS A 377 -20.33 15.19 -1.77
CA HIS A 377 -21.17 14.60 -0.73
C HIS A 377 -21.85 13.32 -1.23
N SER A 378 -22.36 13.31 -2.46
CA SER A 378 -23.03 12.15 -3.04
C SER A 378 -22.08 10.96 -3.21
N LEU A 379 -20.85 11.19 -3.65
CA LEU A 379 -19.81 10.14 -3.71
C LEU A 379 -19.41 9.64 -2.32
N MET A 380 -19.29 10.54 -1.35
CA MET A 380 -18.99 10.16 0.02
C MET A 380 -20.10 9.28 0.62
N GLN A 381 -21.37 9.63 0.37
CA GLN A 381 -22.51 8.84 0.80
C GLN A 381 -22.51 7.45 0.14
N GLU A 382 -22.26 7.37 -1.16
CA GLU A 382 -22.16 6.08 -1.86
C GLU A 382 -21.00 5.22 -1.33
N THR A 383 -19.87 5.86 -1.00
CA THR A 383 -18.72 5.18 -0.37
C THR A 383 -19.08 4.64 1.01
N LYS A 384 -19.82 5.41 1.82
CA LYS A 384 -20.31 4.95 3.12
C LYS A 384 -21.21 3.73 2.96
N ASN A 385 -22.15 3.77 2.02
CA ASN A 385 -23.04 2.64 1.73
C ASN A 385 -22.27 1.38 1.30
N LEU A 386 -21.24 1.55 0.45
CA LEU A 386 -20.36 0.45 0.04
C LEU A 386 -19.64 -0.17 1.25
N PHE A 387 -19.02 0.63 2.10
CA PHE A 387 -18.27 0.12 3.25
C PHE A 387 -19.16 -0.46 4.36
N LEU A 388 -20.38 0.04 4.53
CA LEU A 388 -21.37 -0.58 5.42
C LEU A 388 -21.73 -1.98 4.92
N LEU A 389 -22.03 -2.12 3.62
CA LEU A 389 -22.32 -3.41 3.02
C LEU A 389 -21.15 -4.40 3.19
N THR A 390 -19.93 -3.96 2.84
CA THR A 390 -18.76 -4.84 2.92
C THR A 390 -18.42 -5.18 4.37
N SER A 391 -18.68 -4.28 5.32
CA SER A 391 -18.48 -4.56 6.75
C SER A 391 -19.44 -5.64 7.26
N VAL A 392 -20.73 -5.58 6.88
CA VAL A 392 -21.72 -6.60 7.27
C VAL A 392 -21.39 -7.96 6.66
N LEU A 393 -20.91 -7.97 5.43
CA LEU A 393 -20.53 -9.20 4.72
C LEU A 393 -19.09 -9.66 5.01
N ASN A 394 -18.33 -8.93 5.83
CA ASN A 394 -16.91 -9.17 6.08
C ASN A 394 -16.07 -9.31 4.79
N ILE A 395 -16.29 -8.39 3.85
CA ILE A 395 -15.60 -8.33 2.56
C ILE A 395 -14.47 -7.30 2.60
N HIS A 396 -13.27 -7.70 2.19
CA HIS A 396 -12.15 -6.78 2.01
C HIS A 396 -11.94 -6.46 0.52
N ILE A 397 -11.97 -5.17 0.16
CA ILE A 397 -11.76 -4.73 -1.24
C ILE A 397 -10.33 -4.24 -1.42
N LEU A 398 -9.61 -4.82 -2.38
CA LEU A 398 -8.32 -4.37 -2.86
C LEU A 398 -8.48 -3.68 -4.23
N PRO A 399 -8.54 -2.34 -4.30
CA PRO A 399 -8.82 -1.63 -5.56
C PRO A 399 -7.55 -1.37 -6.40
N PHE A 400 -7.63 -1.68 -7.69
CA PHE A 400 -6.60 -1.47 -8.70
C PHE A 400 -7.16 -0.70 -9.90
N TYR A 401 -6.34 0.21 -10.42
CA TYR A 401 -6.66 0.96 -11.63
C TYR A 401 -6.20 0.18 -12.87
N ILE A 402 -7.08 0.07 -13.86
CA ILE A 402 -6.77 -0.48 -15.20
C ILE A 402 -7.17 0.54 -16.30
N PRO A 403 -6.44 0.71 -17.39
CA PRO A 403 -6.91 1.52 -18.52
C PRO A 403 -8.24 1.02 -19.12
N GLY A 404 -9.17 1.91 -19.48
CA GLY A 404 -10.55 1.58 -19.92
C GLY A 404 -10.65 0.66 -21.14
N LYS A 405 -9.70 0.77 -22.08
CA LYS A 405 -9.55 -0.14 -23.23
C LYS A 405 -9.44 -1.63 -22.84
N LEU A 406 -9.08 -1.89 -21.58
CA LEU A 406 -8.83 -3.22 -21.01
C LEU A 406 -9.99 -3.73 -20.16
N ASN A 407 -11.03 -2.91 -19.98
CA ASN A 407 -12.28 -3.23 -19.29
C ASN A 407 -13.37 -3.68 -20.29
N GLY A 408 -12.99 -4.13 -21.48
CA GLY A 408 -13.90 -4.39 -22.60
C GLY A 408 -15.02 -5.39 -22.31
N LEU A 409 -14.81 -6.35 -21.38
CA LEU A 409 -15.87 -7.29 -20.96
C LEU A 409 -16.96 -6.62 -20.11
N ALA A 410 -16.60 -5.66 -19.24
CA ALA A 410 -17.58 -4.92 -18.46
C ALA A 410 -18.28 -3.84 -19.31
N ASP A 411 -17.55 -3.22 -20.25
CA ASP A 411 -18.09 -2.26 -21.22
C ASP A 411 -19.05 -2.93 -22.23
N SER A 412 -18.78 -4.18 -22.66
CA SER A 412 -19.72 -4.92 -23.53
C SER A 412 -21.01 -5.30 -22.81
N LEU A 413 -20.93 -5.66 -21.52
CA LEU A 413 -22.10 -5.97 -20.68
C LEU A 413 -22.92 -4.73 -20.33
N SER A 414 -22.29 -3.56 -20.23
CA SER A 414 -23.01 -2.30 -19.98
C SER A 414 -23.73 -1.75 -21.23
N ARG A 415 -23.47 -2.33 -22.42
CA ARG A 415 -23.94 -1.83 -23.74
C ARG A 415 -24.69 -2.83 -24.64
N GLN A 416 -24.87 -4.10 -24.26
CA GLN A 416 -25.59 -5.13 -25.06
C GLN A 416 -25.08 -5.29 -26.51
N SER A 417 -23.77 -5.45 -26.73
CA SER A 417 -23.18 -5.68 -28.07
C SER A 417 -22.41 -7.01 -28.15
N VAL A 418 -22.25 -7.54 -29.38
CA VAL A 418 -21.54 -8.81 -29.66
C VAL A 418 -20.10 -8.73 -29.17
N LEU A 419 -19.64 -9.79 -28.50
CA LEU A 419 -18.30 -9.85 -27.91
C LEU A 419 -17.22 -9.77 -29.01
N PRO A 420 -16.18 -8.94 -28.83
CA PRO A 420 -15.02 -8.98 -29.70
C PRO A 420 -14.26 -10.31 -29.53
N GLU A 421 -13.95 -10.98 -30.64
CA GLU A 421 -13.25 -12.27 -30.64
C GLU A 421 -11.89 -12.10 -31.32
N TRP A 422 -10.86 -11.89 -30.51
CA TRP A 422 -9.51 -11.60 -31.00
C TRP A 422 -8.78 -12.87 -31.45
N HIS A 423 -8.25 -12.85 -32.67
CA HIS A 423 -7.53 -13.95 -33.28
C HIS A 423 -6.17 -13.49 -33.80
N LEU A 424 -5.11 -14.24 -33.44
CA LEU A 424 -3.77 -14.02 -33.96
C LEU A 424 -3.63 -14.73 -35.31
N LYS A 425 -3.23 -13.99 -36.35
CA LYS A 425 -3.08 -14.52 -37.71
C LYS A 425 -2.07 -15.69 -37.76
N PRO A 426 -2.23 -16.61 -38.73
CA PRO A 426 -1.32 -17.74 -38.95
C PRO A 426 0.17 -17.36 -39.00
N SER A 427 0.49 -16.18 -39.54
CA SER A 427 1.86 -15.65 -39.58
C SER A 427 2.57 -15.62 -38.22
N ILE A 428 1.84 -15.36 -37.13
CA ILE A 428 2.41 -15.34 -35.77
C ILE A 428 2.32 -16.71 -35.12
N THR A 429 1.16 -17.37 -35.22
CA THR A 429 0.97 -18.68 -34.57
C THR A 429 1.94 -19.72 -35.11
N GLN A 430 2.24 -19.72 -36.42
CA GLN A 430 3.26 -20.59 -37.01
C GLN A 430 4.68 -20.31 -36.48
N VAL A 431 5.05 -19.04 -36.30
CA VAL A 431 6.35 -18.68 -35.69
C VAL A 431 6.45 -19.22 -34.27
N VAL A 432 5.38 -19.08 -33.50
CA VAL A 432 5.30 -19.61 -32.14
C VAL A 432 5.39 -21.13 -32.11
N PHE A 433 4.67 -21.81 -33.01
CA PHE A 433 4.62 -23.27 -33.07
C PHE A 433 5.95 -23.87 -33.54
N ARG A 434 6.68 -23.21 -34.46
CA ARG A 434 8.06 -23.59 -34.80
C ARG A 434 9.00 -23.48 -33.60
N ARG A 435 8.76 -22.51 -32.71
CA ARG A 435 9.63 -22.25 -31.55
C ARG A 435 9.38 -23.19 -30.37
N TRP A 436 8.12 -23.50 -30.06
CA TRP A 436 7.75 -24.23 -28.84
C TRP A 436 6.92 -25.50 -29.08
N GLY A 437 6.63 -25.83 -30.34
CA GLY A 437 5.79 -26.95 -30.73
C GLY A 437 4.34 -26.54 -31.02
N VAL A 438 3.62 -27.42 -31.72
CA VAL A 438 2.20 -27.24 -32.02
C VAL A 438 1.37 -27.67 -30.80
N PRO A 439 0.51 -26.80 -30.24
CA PRO A 439 -0.39 -27.17 -29.17
C PRO A 439 -1.35 -28.29 -29.58
N VAL A 440 -1.73 -29.15 -28.63
CA VAL A 440 -2.71 -30.21 -28.89
C VAL A 440 -4.15 -29.70 -28.79
N ILE A 441 -4.37 -28.56 -28.14
CA ILE A 441 -5.71 -27.98 -27.91
C ILE A 441 -5.64 -26.46 -27.77
N ASP A 442 -6.70 -25.77 -28.21
CA ASP A 442 -6.97 -24.36 -27.96
C ASP A 442 -8.04 -24.19 -26.88
N LEU A 443 -7.66 -23.66 -25.71
CA LEU A 443 -8.53 -23.63 -24.53
C LEU A 443 -9.51 -22.46 -24.49
N PHE A 444 -9.39 -21.47 -25.37
CA PHE A 444 -10.24 -20.27 -25.36
C PHE A 444 -10.65 -19.87 -26.77
N ALA A 445 -11.30 -20.78 -27.51
CA ALA A 445 -11.65 -20.56 -28.91
C ALA A 445 -13.03 -21.07 -29.29
N SER A 446 -13.56 -20.53 -30.38
CA SER A 446 -14.73 -21.05 -31.10
C SER A 446 -14.27 -21.83 -32.34
N LYS A 447 -15.22 -22.46 -33.03
CA LYS A 447 -15.00 -23.05 -34.36
C LYS A 447 -14.28 -22.12 -35.34
N ARG A 448 -14.51 -20.80 -35.21
CA ARG A 448 -13.96 -19.77 -36.11
C ARG A 448 -12.58 -19.26 -35.67
N SER A 449 -12.31 -19.20 -34.36
CA SER A 449 -11.07 -18.61 -33.83
C SER A 449 -9.99 -19.62 -33.46
N ARG A 450 -10.29 -20.92 -33.49
CA ARG A 450 -9.34 -21.99 -33.14
C ARG A 450 -8.05 -21.89 -33.96
N VAL A 451 -6.91 -22.06 -33.28
CA VAL A 451 -5.60 -22.13 -33.93
C VAL A 451 -5.13 -23.56 -34.22
N VAL A 452 -5.84 -24.57 -33.69
CA VAL A 452 -5.60 -26.01 -33.88
C VAL A 452 -6.92 -26.77 -34.06
N SER A 453 -6.88 -28.09 -34.35
CA SER A 453 -8.08 -28.93 -34.56
C SER A 453 -9.01 -28.93 -33.36
N ASP A 454 -8.43 -29.21 -32.20
CA ASP A 454 -9.14 -29.44 -30.95
C ASP A 454 -9.24 -28.13 -30.19
N TYR A 455 -10.44 -27.77 -29.77
CA TYR A 455 -10.67 -26.51 -29.08
C TYR A 455 -11.79 -26.61 -28.04
N VAL A 456 -11.80 -25.64 -27.12
CA VAL A 456 -12.77 -25.54 -26.03
C VAL A 456 -13.56 -24.25 -26.19
N SER A 457 -14.87 -24.41 -26.36
CA SER A 457 -15.80 -23.29 -26.55
C SER A 457 -16.45 -22.87 -25.23
N ARG A 458 -16.83 -21.59 -25.16
CA ARG A 458 -17.71 -21.09 -24.08
C ARG A 458 -19.18 -21.23 -24.42
N ASP A 459 -19.51 -21.48 -25.69
CA ASP A 459 -20.87 -21.70 -26.14
C ASP A 459 -21.30 -23.13 -25.78
N PRO A 460 -22.27 -23.32 -24.88
CA PRO A 460 -22.77 -24.64 -24.51
C PRO A 460 -23.44 -25.37 -25.69
N LEU A 461 -23.75 -24.68 -26.78
CA LEU A 461 -24.37 -25.24 -27.98
C LEU A 461 -23.35 -25.69 -29.05
N ASP A 462 -22.06 -25.42 -28.86
CA ASP A 462 -21.02 -25.83 -29.81
C ASP A 462 -20.67 -27.32 -29.65
N LEU A 463 -21.39 -28.17 -30.39
CA LEU A 463 -21.22 -29.62 -30.38
C LEU A 463 -19.89 -30.09 -30.99
N GLN A 464 -19.12 -29.21 -31.65
CA GLN A 464 -17.82 -29.56 -32.25
C GLN A 464 -16.64 -29.29 -31.32
N ALA A 465 -16.85 -28.56 -30.23
CA ALA A 465 -15.82 -28.36 -29.21
C ALA A 465 -15.55 -29.66 -28.44
N VAL A 466 -14.30 -29.88 -28.03
CA VAL A 466 -13.92 -31.06 -27.24
C VAL A 466 -14.66 -31.09 -25.90
N PHE A 467 -14.86 -29.92 -25.31
CA PHE A 467 -15.75 -29.69 -24.18
C PHE A 467 -16.10 -28.20 -24.08
N THR A 468 -17.01 -27.88 -23.17
CA THR A 468 -17.48 -26.52 -22.91
C THR A 468 -16.88 -25.98 -21.60
N ASP A 469 -16.58 -24.69 -21.57
CA ASP A 469 -15.89 -23.98 -20.48
C ASP A 469 -14.50 -24.56 -20.14
N ALA A 470 -13.46 -23.79 -20.45
CA ALA A 470 -12.07 -24.13 -20.16
C ALA A 470 -11.82 -24.50 -18.68
N PHE A 471 -12.55 -23.90 -17.74
CA PHE A 471 -12.33 -24.12 -16.31
C PHE A 471 -13.12 -25.30 -15.75
N SER A 472 -13.94 -25.97 -16.55
CA SER A 472 -14.78 -27.10 -16.10
C SER A 472 -13.97 -28.34 -15.72
N ARG A 473 -12.69 -28.42 -16.13
CA ARG A 473 -11.81 -29.58 -15.90
C ARG A 473 -10.40 -29.15 -15.53
N THR A 474 -9.71 -29.99 -14.74
CA THR A 474 -8.27 -29.85 -14.52
C THR A 474 -7.51 -30.00 -15.83
N TRP A 475 -6.56 -29.11 -16.10
CA TRP A 475 -5.79 -29.18 -17.33
C TRP A 475 -4.62 -30.16 -17.21
N SER A 476 -4.51 -31.07 -18.17
CA SER A 476 -3.41 -32.02 -18.30
C SER A 476 -3.12 -32.22 -19.77
N PHE A 477 -2.27 -31.36 -20.33
CA PHE A 477 -1.96 -31.35 -21.77
C PHE A 477 -0.46 -31.27 -22.00
N ARG A 478 0.05 -31.98 -23.01
CA ARG A 478 1.47 -31.89 -23.38
C ARG A 478 1.88 -30.43 -23.69
N LEU A 479 1.06 -29.75 -24.48
CA LEU A 479 1.19 -28.32 -24.80
C LEU A 479 -0.20 -27.78 -25.19
N ALA A 480 -0.67 -26.71 -24.55
CA ALA A 480 -1.96 -26.10 -24.89
C ALA A 480 -1.82 -24.61 -25.26
N TRP A 481 -2.67 -24.15 -26.18
CA TRP A 481 -2.80 -22.74 -26.52
C TRP A 481 -3.82 -22.08 -25.59
N VAL A 482 -3.44 -20.93 -25.03
CA VAL A 482 -4.24 -20.22 -24.05
C VAL A 482 -4.25 -18.74 -24.40
N PHE A 483 -5.27 -18.31 -25.14
CA PHE A 483 -5.49 -16.90 -25.45
C PHE A 483 -6.77 -16.39 -24.80
N PRO A 484 -6.79 -16.22 -23.46
CA PRO A 484 -7.98 -15.81 -22.75
C PRO A 484 -8.23 -14.31 -22.95
N PRO A 485 -9.49 -13.86 -22.85
CA PRO A 485 -9.79 -12.46 -22.57
C PRO A 485 -8.93 -11.95 -21.39
N PRO A 486 -8.33 -10.74 -21.48
CA PRO A 486 -7.41 -10.26 -20.45
C PRO A 486 -7.91 -10.32 -18.99
N PRO A 487 -9.21 -10.11 -18.69
CA PRO A 487 -9.74 -10.25 -17.33
C PRO A 487 -9.66 -11.68 -16.76
N LEU A 488 -9.59 -12.71 -17.60
CA LEU A 488 -9.51 -14.10 -17.19
C LEU A 488 -8.07 -14.58 -16.93
N VAL A 489 -7.05 -13.79 -17.29
CA VAL A 489 -5.64 -14.15 -17.06
C VAL A 489 -5.34 -14.56 -15.60
N PRO A 490 -5.84 -13.87 -14.55
CA PRO A 490 -5.65 -14.31 -13.18
C PRO A 490 -6.31 -15.65 -12.86
N GLN A 491 -7.49 -15.93 -13.43
CA GLN A 491 -8.18 -17.21 -13.25
C GLN A 491 -7.43 -18.34 -13.96
N VAL A 492 -6.91 -18.10 -15.16
CA VAL A 492 -6.01 -19.02 -15.87
C VAL A 492 -4.80 -19.35 -14.99
N LEU A 493 -4.15 -18.35 -14.40
CA LEU A 493 -2.98 -18.58 -13.55
C LEU A 493 -3.29 -19.32 -12.26
N HIS A 494 -4.46 -19.06 -11.67
CA HIS A 494 -4.94 -19.82 -10.53
C HIS A 494 -5.23 -21.27 -10.90
N HIS A 495 -5.92 -21.50 -12.02
CA HIS A 495 -6.25 -22.84 -12.52
C HIS A 495 -5.00 -23.64 -12.88
N LEU A 496 -3.95 -22.95 -13.34
CA LEU A 496 -2.65 -23.56 -13.60
C LEU A 496 -1.98 -24.12 -12.33
N ASN A 497 -2.40 -23.76 -11.12
CA ASN A 497 -1.83 -24.34 -9.89
C ASN A 497 -2.06 -25.85 -9.77
N SER A 498 -3.21 -26.34 -10.25
CA SER A 498 -3.57 -27.76 -10.24
C SER A 498 -3.33 -28.45 -11.58
N ALA A 499 -2.88 -27.70 -12.60
CA ALA A 499 -2.64 -28.21 -13.94
C ALA A 499 -1.28 -28.90 -14.09
N THR A 500 -1.15 -29.78 -15.09
CA THR A 500 0.14 -30.39 -15.48
C THR A 500 0.42 -30.19 -16.96
N GLY A 501 1.71 -30.05 -17.31
CA GLY A 501 2.15 -29.84 -18.69
C GLY A 501 2.62 -28.41 -18.99
N GLN A 502 2.54 -28.00 -20.25
CA GLN A 502 2.99 -26.68 -20.73
C GLN A 502 1.88 -25.91 -21.45
N TYR A 503 1.94 -24.58 -21.32
CA TYR A 503 0.89 -23.69 -21.82
C TYR A 503 1.53 -22.49 -22.50
N LEU A 504 1.08 -22.18 -23.72
CA LEU A 504 1.42 -20.99 -24.45
C LEU A 504 0.36 -19.93 -24.17
N VAL A 505 0.65 -19.08 -23.19
CA VAL A 505 -0.30 -18.06 -22.73
C VAL A 505 -0.04 -16.74 -23.42
N VAL A 506 -1.03 -16.26 -24.18
CA VAL A 506 -1.01 -14.96 -24.84
C VAL A 506 -1.60 -13.91 -23.91
N VAL A 507 -0.82 -12.90 -23.56
CA VAL A 507 -1.26 -11.82 -22.67
C VAL A 507 -0.78 -10.44 -23.14
N PRO A 508 -1.47 -9.36 -22.79
CA PRO A 508 -0.96 -8.01 -22.98
C PRO A 508 0.32 -7.70 -22.18
N ARG A 509 1.21 -6.90 -22.76
CA ARG A 509 2.46 -6.43 -22.12
C ARG A 509 2.21 -5.30 -21.12
N TRP A 510 1.52 -5.59 -20.03
CA TRP A 510 1.31 -4.63 -18.95
C TRP A 510 2.34 -4.81 -17.84
N THR A 511 3.14 -3.77 -17.57
CA THR A 511 4.25 -3.87 -16.62
C THR A 511 3.85 -3.75 -15.15
N LYS A 512 2.64 -3.22 -14.86
CA LYS A 512 2.16 -2.92 -13.51
C LYS A 512 1.09 -3.86 -12.97
N VAL A 513 0.72 -4.90 -13.71
CA VAL A 513 -0.29 -5.86 -13.27
C VAL A 513 0.28 -6.91 -12.33
N PHE A 514 -0.48 -7.26 -11.29
CA PHE A 514 -0.05 -8.13 -10.20
C PHE A 514 0.27 -9.56 -10.68
N TRP A 515 -0.45 -10.05 -11.70
CA TRP A 515 -0.30 -11.41 -12.23
C TRP A 515 0.96 -11.62 -13.08
N ARG A 516 1.68 -10.55 -13.45
CA ARG A 516 2.92 -10.66 -14.24
C ARG A 516 4.04 -11.38 -13.49
N ALA A 517 4.10 -11.23 -12.17
CA ALA A 517 5.07 -11.94 -11.34
C ALA A 517 4.85 -13.46 -11.38
N ASP A 518 3.58 -13.87 -11.40
CA ASP A 518 3.18 -15.28 -11.47
C ASP A 518 3.59 -15.91 -12.81
N LEU A 519 3.28 -15.24 -13.94
CA LEU A 519 3.77 -15.67 -15.27
C LEU A 519 5.28 -15.86 -15.31
N LYS A 520 6.04 -14.89 -14.78
CA LYS A 520 7.50 -14.96 -14.72
C LYS A 520 8.00 -16.15 -13.91
N SER A 521 7.33 -16.48 -12.81
CA SER A 521 7.74 -17.59 -11.94
C SER A 521 7.48 -18.98 -12.55
N ARG A 522 6.59 -19.06 -13.55
CA ARG A 522 6.25 -20.30 -14.28
C ARG A 522 6.94 -20.40 -15.63
N ALA A 523 7.55 -19.31 -16.11
CA ALA A 523 8.16 -19.21 -17.41
C ALA A 523 9.26 -20.25 -17.61
N VAL A 524 9.18 -20.99 -18.70
CA VAL A 524 10.22 -21.93 -19.15
C VAL A 524 11.27 -21.20 -19.99
N ALA A 525 10.87 -20.13 -20.67
CA ALA A 525 11.72 -19.31 -21.53
C ALA A 525 11.28 -17.84 -21.50
N PRO A 526 12.12 -16.91 -21.98
CA PRO A 526 11.70 -15.52 -22.20
C PRO A 526 10.49 -15.46 -23.14
N PRO A 527 9.52 -14.55 -22.90
CA PRO A 527 8.33 -14.44 -23.73
C PRO A 527 8.67 -13.93 -25.14
N LEU A 528 7.88 -14.34 -26.12
CA LEU A 528 7.91 -13.76 -27.47
C LEU A 528 7.06 -12.49 -27.45
N VAL A 529 7.66 -11.37 -27.86
CA VAL A 529 6.94 -10.10 -27.98
C VAL A 529 6.36 -9.98 -29.39
N VAL A 530 5.06 -9.79 -29.50
CA VAL A 530 4.37 -9.52 -30.76
C VAL A 530 4.08 -8.02 -30.82
N LYS A 531 4.68 -7.37 -31.82
CA LYS A 531 4.49 -5.93 -32.13
C LYS A 531 3.58 -5.78 -33.35
N ASP A 532 3.26 -4.54 -33.70
CA ASP A 532 2.55 -4.18 -34.93
C ASP A 532 1.23 -4.94 -35.09
N LEU A 533 0.45 -5.00 -34.00
CA LEU A 533 -0.75 -5.84 -33.91
C LEU A 533 -1.83 -5.48 -34.92
N LEU A 534 -1.80 -4.29 -35.52
CA LEU A 534 -2.64 -3.96 -36.69
C LEU A 534 -2.55 -5.01 -37.80
N PHE A 535 -1.37 -5.57 -38.03
CA PHE A 535 -1.15 -6.54 -39.10
C PHE A 535 -1.40 -7.98 -38.66
N HIS A 536 -1.39 -8.24 -37.36
CA HIS A 536 -1.29 -9.59 -36.79
C HIS A 536 -2.46 -10.02 -35.91
N LEU A 537 -3.28 -9.08 -35.43
CA LEU A 537 -4.44 -9.32 -34.58
C LEU A 537 -5.71 -8.89 -35.33
N VAL A 538 -6.70 -9.76 -35.39
CA VAL A 538 -8.00 -9.51 -36.05
C VAL A 538 -9.11 -9.73 -35.04
N ASP A 539 -10.12 -8.87 -35.05
CA ASP A 539 -11.39 -9.14 -34.39
C ASP A 539 -12.31 -9.84 -35.39
N LEU A 540 -12.62 -11.11 -35.15
CA LEU A 540 -13.43 -11.92 -36.06
C LEU A 540 -14.89 -11.45 -36.15
N SER A 541 -15.36 -10.62 -35.22
CA SER A 541 -16.70 -10.02 -35.28
C SER A 541 -16.79 -8.90 -36.33
N SER A 542 -15.68 -8.20 -36.59
CA SER A 542 -15.62 -7.06 -37.52
C SER A 542 -14.77 -7.33 -38.77
N GLY A 543 -13.94 -8.36 -38.76
CA GLY A 543 -12.95 -8.65 -39.81
C GLY A 543 -11.79 -7.65 -39.87
N LEU A 544 -11.77 -6.66 -38.98
CA LEU A 544 -10.77 -5.60 -38.92
C LEU A 544 -9.86 -5.77 -37.69
N PRO A 545 -8.68 -5.13 -37.67
CA PRO A 545 -7.87 -5.09 -36.46
C PRO A 545 -8.64 -4.41 -35.32
N PRO A 546 -8.48 -4.85 -34.05
CA PRO A 546 -9.11 -4.19 -32.92
C PRO A 546 -8.77 -2.71 -32.85
N SER A 547 -9.72 -1.88 -32.43
CA SER A 547 -9.48 -0.44 -32.26
C SER A 547 -8.30 -0.22 -31.30
N GLN A 548 -7.36 0.64 -31.71
CA GLN A 548 -6.13 0.95 -30.95
C GLN A 548 -5.16 -0.24 -30.78
N ALA A 549 -5.20 -1.24 -31.68
CA ALA A 549 -4.18 -2.29 -31.76
C ALA A 549 -2.75 -1.73 -31.92
N GLU A 550 -2.60 -0.51 -32.46
CA GLU A 550 -1.34 0.25 -32.53
C GLU A 550 -0.65 0.46 -31.17
N ASP A 551 -1.44 0.68 -30.11
CA ASP A 551 -0.93 0.93 -28.76
C ASP A 551 -0.70 -0.37 -27.95
N LEU A 552 -1.17 -1.50 -28.48
CA LEU A 552 -1.17 -2.77 -27.76
C LEU A 552 0.04 -3.60 -28.18
N ILE A 553 0.73 -4.18 -27.19
CA ILE A 553 1.81 -5.13 -27.39
C ILE A 553 1.39 -6.42 -26.70
N LEU A 554 1.42 -7.55 -27.41
CA LEU A 554 1.18 -8.86 -26.83
C LEU A 554 2.51 -9.55 -26.50
N GLU A 555 2.50 -10.37 -25.45
CA GLU A 555 3.57 -11.29 -25.10
C GLU A 555 3.01 -12.71 -25.04
N ILE A 556 3.72 -13.65 -25.64
CA ILE A 556 3.39 -15.07 -25.61
C ILE A 556 4.39 -15.75 -24.68
N TRP A 557 3.88 -16.30 -23.59
CA TRP A 557 4.66 -16.93 -22.53
C TRP A 557 4.54 -18.45 -22.64
N ASN A 558 5.68 -19.15 -22.73
CA ASN A 558 5.71 -20.59 -22.48
C ASN A 558 5.90 -20.84 -20.98
N ILE A 559 4.88 -21.37 -20.33
CA ILE A 559 4.84 -21.59 -18.87
C ILE A 559 4.46 -23.03 -18.52
N ARG A 560 4.84 -23.48 -17.33
CA ARG A 560 4.44 -24.79 -16.78
C ARG A 560 3.14 -24.69 -15.97
N GLY A 561 2.36 -25.77 -16.01
CA GLY A 561 1.37 -26.08 -14.98
C GLY A 561 2.04 -26.47 -13.67
N GLY A 562 1.30 -26.36 -12.57
CA GLY A 562 1.76 -26.52 -11.19
C GLY A 562 2.07 -25.17 -10.53
N PRO A 563 2.19 -25.11 -9.20
CA PRO A 563 2.30 -23.86 -8.45
C PRO A 563 3.52 -23.00 -8.86
N PRO A 564 3.48 -21.68 -8.63
CA PRO A 564 4.56 -20.77 -8.99
C PRO A 564 5.85 -21.13 -8.25
N ARG A 565 6.99 -21.17 -8.95
CA ARG A 565 8.28 -21.52 -8.33
C ARG A 565 8.85 -20.32 -7.57
N SER A 566 9.26 -20.53 -6.31
CA SER A 566 10.05 -19.55 -5.58
C SER A 566 11.43 -19.43 -6.24
N GLN A 567 11.87 -18.21 -6.56
CA GLN A 567 13.19 -17.95 -7.17
C GLN A 567 14.39 -18.29 -6.25
N VAL A 568 14.15 -18.85 -5.07
CA VAL A 568 15.15 -19.07 -4.01
C VAL A 568 15.92 -20.40 -4.17
N GLY A 569 15.48 -21.32 -5.04
CA GLY A 569 16.06 -22.67 -5.11
C GLY A 569 17.19 -22.93 -6.13
N GLN A 570 17.50 -22.01 -7.05
CA GLN A 570 18.31 -22.35 -8.25
C GLN A 570 19.83 -22.13 -8.16
N LYS A 571 20.40 -21.81 -7.00
CA LYS A 571 21.86 -21.64 -6.84
C LYS A 571 22.61 -22.75 -6.07
N ARG A 572 21.96 -23.83 -5.64
CA ARG A 572 22.65 -24.98 -5.02
C ARG A 572 22.36 -26.27 -5.78
N LYS A 573 23.17 -26.55 -6.80
CA LYS A 573 23.53 -27.89 -7.31
C LYS A 573 24.48 -27.74 -8.51
N ARG A 574 25.72 -27.34 -8.23
CA ARG A 574 26.91 -27.65 -9.03
C ARG A 574 28.06 -27.85 -8.05
N GLY A 575 28.66 -29.04 -8.08
CA GLY A 575 29.89 -29.39 -7.37
C GLY A 575 29.69 -30.31 -6.16
N CYS A 576 29.88 -31.62 -6.39
CA CYS A 576 30.62 -32.60 -5.57
C CYS A 576 30.17 -34.03 -5.92
N CYS A 577 30.70 -34.54 -7.03
CA CYS A 577 31.33 -35.85 -7.04
C CYS A 577 32.80 -35.59 -7.40
#